data_AF-A0A961QW40-F1
#
_entry.id   AF-A0A961QW40-F1
#
_cell.length_a   1.000
_cell.length_b   1.000
_cell.length_c   1.000
_cell.angle_alpha   90.00
_cell.angle_beta   90.00
_cell.angle_gamma   90.00
#
_symmetry.space_group_name_H-M   'P 1'
#
loop_
_entity.id
_entity.type
_entity.pdbx_description
1 polymer ?
#
loop_
_entity_poly.entity_id
_entity_poly.type
_entity_poly.pdbx_seq_one_letter_code
_entity_poly.pdbx_strand_id
1 'polypeptide(L)'
;RIEGEIQQMPADYPVTELWRVLEGQRPGRRDAAQITLFDGVGFAVEDFSALNWLFGHVEAGGAMLDLIADPDDPRDLYGMLMRARP
;
A
#
# COMPACT_ATOMS: atom_id res chain seq x y z
N ARG A 1 -3.24 14.89 -9.70
CA ARG A 1 -3.22 14.20 -11.01
C ARG A 1 -1.85 14.47 -11.65
N ILE A 2 -0.79 13.85 -11.13
CA ILE A 2 0.61 14.18 -11.49
C ILE A 2 1.38 12.94 -11.99
N GLU A 3 0.83 11.74 -11.84
CA GLU A 3 1.57 10.50 -12.12
C GLU A 3 0.89 9.59 -13.16
N GLY A 4 -0.45 9.67 -13.31
CA GLY A 4 -1.20 8.86 -14.26
C GLY A 4 -1.38 9.53 -15.62
N GLU A 5 -1.85 8.79 -16.62
CA GLU A 5 -2.15 9.28 -17.97
C GLU A 5 -3.13 10.47 -17.96
N ILE A 6 -4.03 10.53 -16.96
CA ILE A 6 -4.94 11.66 -16.79
C ILE A 6 -4.23 13.01 -16.59
N GLN A 7 -2.94 13.02 -16.25
CA GLN A 7 -2.16 14.25 -16.17
C GLN A 7 -2.13 15.03 -17.50
N GLN A 8 -2.35 14.35 -18.63
CA GLN A 8 -2.40 14.97 -19.96
C GLN A 8 -3.75 15.65 -20.26
N MET A 9 -4.75 15.47 -19.39
CA MET A 9 -6.11 15.98 -19.56
C MET A 9 -6.36 17.22 -18.70
N PRO A 10 -7.39 18.04 -19.02
CA PRO A 10 -7.84 19.11 -18.15
C PRO A 10 -8.14 18.65 -16.70
N ALA A 11 -7.98 19.57 -15.73
CA ALA A 11 -8.14 19.26 -14.31
C ALA A 11 -9.58 18.83 -13.93
N ASP A 12 -10.57 19.20 -14.73
CA ASP A 12 -11.98 18.85 -14.60
C ASP A 12 -12.39 17.63 -15.44
N TYR A 13 -11.46 17.03 -16.19
CA TYR A 13 -11.75 15.83 -16.98
C TYR A 13 -12.37 14.74 -16.08
N PRO A 14 -13.52 14.16 -16.46
CA PRO A 14 -14.26 13.28 -15.59
C PRO A 14 -13.56 11.93 -15.44
N VAL A 15 -13.54 11.42 -14.22
CA VAL A 15 -13.09 10.06 -13.88
C VAL A 15 -14.11 9.34 -13.02
N THR A 16 -14.04 8.02 -13.07
CA THR A 16 -14.75 7.15 -12.13
C THR A 16 -13.72 6.47 -11.26
N GLU A 17 -13.80 6.70 -9.94
CA GLU A 17 -12.96 6.03 -8.96
C GLU A 17 -13.29 4.53 -8.91
N LEU A 18 -12.27 3.67 -8.97
CA LEU A 18 -12.46 2.21 -9.04
C LEU A 18 -13.27 1.66 -7.87
N TRP A 19 -13.02 2.13 -6.64
CA TRP A 19 -13.74 1.65 -5.45
C TRP A 19 -15.26 1.86 -5.54
N ARG A 20 -15.72 2.96 -6.15
CA ARG A 20 -17.16 3.21 -6.36
C ARG A 20 -17.77 2.24 -7.37
N VAL A 21 -16.98 1.75 -8.32
CA VAL A 21 -17.42 0.70 -9.24
C VAL A 21 -17.53 -0.63 -8.51
N LEU A 22 -16.54 -0.97 -7.69
CA LEU A 22 -16.53 -2.21 -6.90
C LEU A 22 -17.69 -2.27 -5.90
N GLU A 23 -18.05 -1.13 -5.30
CA GLU A 23 -19.22 -1.03 -4.41
C GLU A 23 -20.57 -0.92 -5.15
N GLY A 24 -20.56 -0.88 -6.49
CA GLY A 24 -21.79 -0.72 -7.29
C GLY A 24 -22.40 0.68 -7.28
N GLN A 25 -21.74 1.67 -6.69
CA GLN A 25 -22.21 3.06 -6.67
C GLN A 25 -22.11 3.76 -8.03
N ARG A 26 -21.21 3.30 -8.90
CA ARG A 26 -21.03 3.81 -10.28
C ARG A 26 -20.91 2.65 -11.25
N PRO A 27 -21.44 2.77 -12.48
CA PRO A 27 -21.24 1.73 -13.49
C PRO A 27 -19.77 1.67 -13.93
N GLY A 28 -19.27 0.46 -14.11
CA GLY A 28 -18.00 0.20 -14.79
C GLY A 28 -18.16 0.26 -16.31
N ARG A 29 -17.75 -0.81 -17.00
CA ARG A 29 -18.05 -0.99 -18.43
C ARG A 29 -19.55 -1.10 -18.66
N ARG A 30 -20.07 -0.41 -19.68
CA ARG A 30 -21.51 -0.29 -19.99
C ARG A 30 -21.97 -1.14 -21.16
N ASP A 31 -21.10 -1.36 -22.14
CA ASP A 31 -21.38 -2.15 -23.35
C ASP A 31 -20.09 -2.72 -23.92
N ALA A 32 -20.19 -3.57 -24.96
CA ALA A 32 -19.06 -4.24 -25.59
C ALA A 32 -18.18 -3.33 -26.46
N ALA A 33 -18.72 -2.25 -27.03
CA ALA A 33 -18.00 -1.32 -27.90
C ALA A 33 -17.22 -0.26 -27.12
N GLN A 34 -17.61 0.00 -25.86
CA GLN A 34 -16.96 0.98 -25.00
C GLN A 34 -15.50 0.62 -24.74
N ILE A 35 -14.60 1.59 -24.97
CA ILE A 35 -13.21 1.51 -24.54
C ILE A 35 -13.11 2.04 -23.10
N THR A 36 -12.43 1.29 -22.25
CA THR A 36 -12.18 1.64 -20.84
C THR A 36 -10.68 1.64 -20.59
N LEU A 37 -10.18 2.69 -19.95
CA LEU A 37 -8.79 2.78 -19.50
C LEU A 37 -8.77 2.73 -17.97
N PHE A 38 -7.96 1.82 -17.42
CA PHE A 38 -7.61 1.84 -16.01
C PHE A 38 -6.26 2.53 -15.87
N ASP A 39 -6.27 3.77 -15.40
CA ASP A 39 -5.09 4.59 -15.18
C ASP A 39 -4.52 4.29 -13.78
N GLY A 40 -3.92 3.12 -13.64
CA GLY A 40 -3.36 2.62 -12.38
C GLY A 40 -1.93 3.12 -12.16
N VAL A 41 -1.73 3.92 -11.11
CA VAL A 41 -0.40 4.41 -10.69
C VAL A 41 0.15 3.71 -9.44
N GLY A 42 -0.63 2.80 -8.87
CA GLY A 42 -0.37 2.19 -7.56
C GLY A 42 -0.85 3.07 -6.41
N PHE A 43 -1.39 2.45 -5.37
CA PHE A 43 -1.76 3.14 -4.13
C PHE A 43 -1.46 2.23 -2.93
N ALA A 44 -1.09 2.82 -1.79
CA ALA A 44 -0.63 2.07 -0.61
C ALA A 44 -1.61 1.01 -0.10
N VAL A 45 -2.91 1.12 -0.42
CA VAL A 45 -3.92 0.11 -0.07
C VAL A 45 -3.68 -1.23 -0.79
N GLU A 46 -3.11 -1.20 -1.98
CA GLU A 46 -2.76 -2.39 -2.78
C GLU A 46 -1.62 -3.14 -2.08
N ASP A 47 -0.54 -2.42 -1.74
CA ASP A 47 0.60 -2.96 -0.99
C ASP A 47 0.18 -3.47 0.39
N PHE A 48 -0.64 -2.71 1.11
CA PHE A 48 -1.17 -3.12 2.41
C PHE A 48 -1.95 -4.44 2.32
N SER A 49 -2.80 -4.58 1.29
CA SER A 49 -3.57 -5.81 1.09
C SER A 49 -2.66 -7.00 0.76
N ALA A 50 -1.64 -6.78 -0.09
CA ALA A 50 -0.64 -7.79 -0.42
C ALA A 50 0.18 -8.22 0.80
N LEU A 51 0.59 -7.27 1.65
CA LEU A 51 1.35 -7.54 2.88
C LEU A 51 0.52 -8.34 3.89
N ASN A 52 -0.77 -8.05 4.07
CA ASN A 52 -1.64 -8.85 4.93
C ASN A 52 -1.80 -10.28 4.41
N TRP A 53 -1.98 -10.42 3.09
CA TRP A 53 -2.03 -11.74 2.47
C TRP A 53 -0.72 -12.50 2.71
N LEU A 54 0.42 -11.87 2.45
CA LEU A 54 1.74 -12.48 2.65
C LEU A 54 1.96 -12.86 4.11
N PHE A 55 1.63 -11.98 5.06
CA PHE A 55 1.76 -12.22 6.49
C PHE A 55 1.02 -13.48 6.94
N GLY A 56 -0.17 -13.75 6.39
CA GLY A 56 -0.93 -14.97 6.65
C GLY A 56 -0.34 -16.25 6.04
N HIS A 57 0.61 -16.14 5.11
CA HIS A 57 1.25 -17.27 4.42
C HIS A 57 2.71 -17.48 4.80
N VAL A 58 3.28 -16.63 5.65
CA VAL A 58 4.63 -16.85 6.19
C VAL A 58 4.60 -18.10 7.08
N GLU A 59 5.41 -19.11 6.74
CA GLU A 59 5.53 -20.34 7.52
C GLU A 59 6.09 -20.08 8.92
N ALA A 60 5.68 -20.91 9.88
CA ALA A 60 6.31 -20.95 11.19
C ALA A 60 7.79 -21.35 11.05
N GLY A 61 8.71 -20.47 11.46
CA GLY A 61 10.15 -20.70 11.35
C GLY A 61 10.93 -19.62 10.58
N GLY A 62 10.26 -18.56 10.12
CA GLY A 62 10.95 -17.36 9.62
C GLY A 62 11.92 -16.78 10.65
N ALA A 63 13.05 -16.25 10.18
CA ALA A 63 14.03 -15.60 11.05
C ALA A 63 13.43 -14.30 11.61
N MET A 64 13.34 -14.21 12.94
CA MET A 64 12.98 -12.96 13.61
C MET A 64 14.18 -12.03 13.58
N LEU A 65 14.00 -10.87 12.94
CA LEU A 65 15.00 -9.82 12.88
C LEU A 65 14.72 -8.76 13.94
N ASP A 66 15.74 -8.38 14.68
CA ASP A 66 15.69 -7.27 15.61
C ASP A 66 15.83 -5.94 14.86
N LEU A 67 14.71 -5.47 14.32
CA LEU A 67 14.65 -4.26 13.47
C LEU A 67 14.54 -2.96 14.27
N ILE A 68 14.03 -3.03 15.50
CA ILE A 68 13.72 -1.88 16.34
C ILE A 68 14.33 -2.12 17.70
N ALA A 69 15.08 -1.14 18.21
CA ALA A 69 15.65 -1.22 19.55
C ALA A 69 14.57 -1.40 20.63
N ASP A 70 14.82 -2.34 21.55
CA ASP A 70 13.94 -2.65 22.68
C ASP A 70 14.68 -2.51 24.04
N PRO A 71 14.97 -1.27 24.50
CA PRO A 71 15.66 -1.04 25.77
C PRO A 71 14.72 -1.16 26.98
N ASP A 72 15.21 -1.71 28.09
CA ASP A 72 14.46 -1.83 29.35
C ASP A 72 13.94 -0.48 29.89
N ASP A 73 14.76 0.59 29.77
CA ASP A 73 14.28 1.98 29.91
C ASP A 73 14.15 2.56 28.50
N PRO A 74 12.93 2.94 28.06
CA PRO A 74 12.69 3.49 26.72
C PRO A 74 13.49 4.78 26.41
N ARG A 75 14.10 5.40 27.43
CA ARG A 75 14.95 6.59 27.29
C ARG A 75 16.45 6.27 27.29
N ASP A 76 16.85 5.05 27.65
CA ASP A 76 18.26 4.64 27.78
C ASP A 76 18.77 3.83 26.57
N LEU A 77 18.62 4.39 25.37
CA LEU A 77 19.15 3.76 24.15
C LEU A 77 20.69 3.65 24.19
N TYR A 78 21.37 4.64 24.77
CA TYR A 78 22.83 4.64 24.89
C TYR A 78 23.32 3.55 25.84
N GLY A 79 22.72 3.40 27.01
CA GLY A 79 23.09 2.36 27.96
C GLY A 79 22.83 0.95 27.42
N MET A 80 21.75 0.74 26.66
CA MET A 80 21.51 -0.51 25.93
C MET A 80 22.69 -0.85 25.01
N LEU A 81 23.13 0.09 24.18
CA LEU A 81 24.28 -0.09 23.29
C LEU A 81 25.58 -0.39 24.06
N MET A 82 25.81 0.30 25.18
CA MET A 82 27.02 0.11 25.99
C MET A 82 27.05 -1.26 26.69
N ARG A 83 25.89 -1.78 27.11
CA ARG A 83 25.75 -3.13 27.69
C ARG A 83 25.90 -4.25 26.65
N ALA A 84 25.55 -3.97 25.39
CA ALA A 84 25.67 -4.91 24.27
C ALA A 84 27.10 -5.05 23.71
N ARG A 85 28.08 -4.25 24.19
CA ARG A 85 29.48 -4.38 23.77
C ARG A 85 30.11 -5.66 24.34
N PRO A 86 30.95 -6.37 23.55
CA PRO A 86 31.60 -7.61 23.99
C PRO A 86 32.57 -7.41 25.16
#